data_AF-A0A523TBY0-F1
#
_entry.id   AF-A0A523TBY0-F1
#
_cell.length_a   1.000
_cell.length_b   1.000
_cell.length_c   1.000
_cell.angle_alpha   90.00
_cell.angle_beta   90.00
_cell.angle_gamma   90.00
#
_symmetry.space_group_name_H-M   'P 1'
#
loop_
_entity.id
_entity.type
_entity.pdbx_description
1 polymer ?
#
loop_
_entity_poly.entity_id
_entity_poly.type
_entity_poly.pdbx_seq_one_letter_code
_entity_poly.pdbx_strand_id
1 'polypeptide(L)'
;MTLPTTHIALAAIIVWVLMGKKNRQIFKKRLWLFTLLTLFAFLPDLDTLFYIHRTYLHSIVWPTFIIIGVLGWLSFEKLIRKKVIGEKANLIWRSIIIACAFLVLHSIMDLNPGPVLLFYPFDNRMYRWNVSMVWDLDTFYFLKELKFNWSSISFKEGIDNSLFNLTPQQKIDYFGTQYIELFISEFPIHFLSFLTWTILFPVNSVVLLLRKRQKPENFFKKLLKFRNPMIVGG
;
A
#
# COMPACT_ATOMS: atom_id res chain seq x y z
N MET A 1 -14.58 7.81 -2.22
CA MET A 1 -13.38 7.09 -2.73
C MET A 1 -12.31 7.24 -1.67
N THR A 2 -11.72 6.13 -1.22
CA THR A 2 -10.54 6.17 -0.35
C THR A 2 -9.38 6.77 -1.14
N LEU A 3 -8.76 7.82 -0.60
CA LEU A 3 -7.67 8.52 -1.27
C LEU A 3 -6.50 7.54 -1.54
N PRO A 4 -5.81 7.61 -2.71
CA PRO A 4 -4.66 6.75 -2.99
C PRO A 4 -3.58 6.80 -1.91
N THR A 5 -3.41 7.98 -1.30
CA THR A 5 -2.50 8.19 -0.16
C THR A 5 -2.89 7.39 1.08
N THR A 6 -4.18 7.13 1.28
CA THR A 6 -4.69 6.31 2.38
C THR A 6 -4.44 4.83 2.13
N HIS A 7 -4.63 4.36 0.89
CA HIS A 7 -4.27 2.98 0.52
C HIS A 7 -2.78 2.72 0.74
N ILE A 8 -1.92 3.62 0.25
CA ILE A 8 -0.47 3.52 0.48
C ILE A 8 -0.17 3.48 1.99
N ALA A 9 -0.76 4.39 2.76
CA ALA A 9 -0.48 4.51 4.19
C ALA A 9 -0.94 3.28 4.99
N LEU A 10 -2.20 2.87 4.83
CA LEU A 10 -2.76 1.73 5.55
C LEU A 10 -2.08 0.43 5.14
N ALA A 11 -1.89 0.19 3.84
CA ALA A 11 -1.19 -1.01 3.38
C ALA A 11 0.25 -1.04 3.93
N ALA A 12 0.97 0.09 3.93
CA ALA A 12 2.33 0.18 4.50
C ALA A 12 2.35 -0.19 5.98
N ILE A 13 1.42 0.35 6.76
CA ILE A 13 1.31 0.07 8.20
C ILE A 13 1.00 -1.42 8.41
N ILE A 14 0.00 -1.97 7.72
CA ILE A 14 -0.41 -3.37 7.82
C ILE A 14 0.76 -4.30 7.45
N VAL A 15 1.39 -4.10 6.29
CA VAL A 15 2.54 -4.91 5.85
C VAL A 15 3.70 -4.80 6.83
N TRP A 16 3.99 -3.61 7.36
CA TRP A 16 5.06 -3.42 8.35
C TRP A 16 4.80 -4.16 9.66
N VAL A 17 3.55 -4.17 10.14
CA VAL A 17 3.14 -4.91 11.34
C VAL A 17 3.23 -6.42 11.09
N LEU A 18 2.77 -6.89 9.94
CA LEU A 18 2.64 -8.33 9.62
C LEU A 18 3.91 -8.99 9.08
N MET A 19 4.88 -8.26 8.51
CA MET A 19 6.07 -8.87 7.88
C MET A 19 7.00 -9.62 8.85
N GLY A 20 6.79 -9.50 10.17
CA GLY A 20 7.57 -10.18 11.20
C GLY A 20 8.93 -9.51 11.52
N LYS A 21 9.47 -9.83 12.70
CA LYS A 21 10.68 -9.16 13.26
C LYS A 21 11.91 -9.25 12.36
N LYS A 22 12.15 -10.41 11.74
CA LYS A 22 13.32 -10.64 10.87
C LYS A 22 13.28 -9.76 9.62
N ASN A 23 12.14 -9.69 8.93
CA ASN A 23 11.99 -8.81 7.76
C ASN A 23 12.10 -7.33 8.16
N ARG A 24 11.44 -6.93 9.25
CA ARG A 24 11.54 -5.56 9.76
C ARG A 24 12.99 -5.15 10.01
N GLN A 25 13.82 -6.02 10.59
CA GLN A 25 15.24 -5.71 10.82
C GLN A 25 16.02 -5.49 9.52
N ILE A 26 15.73 -6.29 8.49
CA ILE A 26 16.35 -6.13 7.16
C ILE A 26 15.95 -4.78 6.55
N PHE A 27 14.66 -4.47 6.54
CA PHE A 27 14.15 -3.24 5.94
C PHE A 27 14.43 -1.99 6.78
N LYS A 28 14.60 -2.08 8.10
CA LYS A 28 15.10 -0.95 8.93
C LYS A 28 16.47 -0.45 8.44
N LYS A 29 17.35 -1.35 7.97
CA LYS A 29 18.67 -0.97 7.42
C LYS A 29 18.57 -0.38 6.00
N ARG A 30 17.46 -0.66 5.30
CA ARG A 30 17.19 -0.28 3.90
C ARG A 30 15.79 0.36 3.82
N LEU A 31 15.50 1.31 4.72
CA LEU A 31 14.14 1.82 4.88
C LEU A 31 13.64 2.49 3.60
N TRP A 32 14.55 3.14 2.86
CA TRP A 32 14.29 3.72 1.55
C TRP A 32 13.70 2.70 0.57
N LEU A 33 14.18 1.45 0.58
CA LEU A 33 13.67 0.39 -0.28
C LEU A 33 12.24 0.04 0.12
N PHE A 34 11.97 -0.09 1.43
CA PHE A 34 10.60 -0.31 1.90
C PHE A 34 9.68 0.84 1.51
N THR A 35 10.12 2.09 1.67
CA THR A 35 9.36 3.28 1.26
C THR A 35 9.05 3.27 -0.24
N LEU A 36 10.00 2.88 -1.09
CA LEU A 36 9.72 2.74 -2.52
C LEU A 36 8.73 1.61 -2.80
N LEU A 37 8.82 0.49 -2.07
CA LEU A 37 7.88 -0.62 -2.22
C LEU A 37 6.45 -0.23 -1.84
N THR A 38 6.23 0.70 -0.89
CA THR A 38 4.86 1.13 -0.56
C THR A 38 4.15 1.78 -1.75
N LEU A 39 4.89 2.32 -2.72
CA LEU A 39 4.32 2.89 -3.94
C LEU A 39 3.69 1.83 -4.85
N PHE A 40 4.01 0.54 -4.68
CA PHE A 40 3.31 -0.53 -5.41
C PHE A 40 1.84 -0.60 -5.05
N ALA A 41 1.42 -0.10 -3.89
CA ALA A 41 0.00 0.02 -3.55
C ALA A 41 -0.73 0.96 -4.53
N PHE A 42 -0.05 1.90 -5.19
CA PHE A 42 -0.67 2.79 -6.18
C PHE A 42 -0.84 2.14 -7.57
N LEU A 43 -0.20 1.00 -7.84
CA LEU A 43 -0.24 0.41 -9.18
C LEU A 43 -1.66 0.04 -9.66
N PRO A 44 -2.55 -0.52 -8.83
CA PRO A 44 -3.90 -0.82 -9.30
C PRO A 44 -4.64 0.44 -9.75
N ASP A 45 -4.44 1.57 -9.07
CA ASP A 45 -5.05 2.85 -9.43
C ASP A 45 -4.64 3.36 -10.82
N LEU A 46 -3.55 2.85 -11.43
CA LEU A 46 -3.17 3.18 -12.80
C LEU A 46 -4.20 2.75 -13.85
N ASP A 47 -5.13 1.87 -13.50
CA ASP A 47 -6.32 1.55 -14.31
C ASP A 47 -7.12 2.83 -14.69
N THR A 48 -7.05 3.87 -13.86
CA THR A 48 -7.66 5.18 -14.15
C THR A 48 -7.12 5.84 -15.42
N LEU A 49 -5.86 5.58 -15.79
CA LEU A 49 -5.25 6.10 -17.01
C LEU A 49 -5.87 5.50 -18.28
N PHE A 50 -6.52 4.35 -18.16
CA PHE A 50 -7.23 3.67 -19.24
C PHE A 50 -8.74 3.92 -19.20
N TYR A 51 -9.20 4.92 -18.43
CA TYR A 51 -10.62 5.27 -18.23
C TYR A 51 -11.47 4.18 -17.56
N ILE A 52 -10.87 3.12 -17.00
CA ILE A 52 -11.61 2.01 -16.39
C ILE A 52 -11.04 1.68 -15.01
N HIS A 53 -11.39 2.46 -13.99
CA HIS A 53 -10.94 2.22 -12.61
C HIS A 53 -11.51 0.91 -12.03
N ARG A 54 -10.76 0.25 -11.12
CA ARG A 54 -11.13 -0.98 -10.37
C ARG A 54 -11.26 -2.26 -11.20
N THR A 55 -10.53 -2.35 -12.30
CA THR A 55 -10.62 -3.48 -13.22
C THR A 55 -9.34 -4.32 -13.27
N TYR A 56 -8.59 -4.26 -14.35
CA TYR A 56 -7.60 -5.29 -14.68
C TYR A 56 -6.43 -5.35 -13.70
N LEU A 57 -5.96 -4.21 -13.19
CA LEU A 57 -4.89 -4.16 -12.22
C LEU A 57 -5.36 -4.38 -10.79
N HIS A 58 -6.68 -4.31 -10.54
CA HIS A 58 -7.30 -4.59 -9.24
C HIS A 58 -7.65 -6.08 -9.08
N SER A 59 -6.69 -6.94 -9.37
CA SER A 59 -6.83 -8.39 -9.23
C SER A 59 -5.95 -8.91 -8.09
N ILE A 60 -6.47 -9.85 -7.31
CA ILE A 60 -5.66 -10.60 -6.34
C ILE A 60 -4.97 -11.80 -6.97
N VAL A 61 -5.41 -12.24 -8.16
CA VAL A 61 -4.94 -13.48 -8.78
C VAL A 61 -3.48 -13.40 -9.16
N TRP A 62 -3.10 -12.41 -9.97
CA TRP A 62 -1.73 -12.24 -10.41
C TRP A 62 -0.73 -12.04 -9.26
N PRO A 63 -0.95 -11.14 -8.29
CA PRO A 63 -0.01 -10.97 -7.19
C PRO A 63 0.06 -12.21 -6.29
N THR A 64 -1.04 -12.94 -6.08
CA THR A 64 -1.00 -14.19 -5.29
C THR A 64 -0.26 -15.30 -6.02
N PHE A 65 -0.43 -15.45 -7.33
CA PHE A 65 0.35 -16.38 -8.15
C PHE A 65 1.84 -16.06 -8.13
N ILE A 66 2.22 -14.78 -8.20
CA ILE A 66 3.63 -14.38 -8.06
C ILE A 66 4.16 -14.75 -6.68
N ILE A 67 3.41 -14.47 -5.60
CA ILE A 67 3.82 -14.86 -4.24
C ILE A 67 4.03 -16.37 -4.13
N ILE A 68 3.05 -17.17 -4.57
CA ILE A 68 3.12 -18.62 -4.52
C ILE A 68 4.29 -19.14 -5.36
N GLY A 69 4.47 -18.60 -6.58
CA GLY A 69 5.57 -18.96 -7.47
C GLY A 69 6.95 -18.66 -6.86
N VAL A 70 7.12 -17.48 -6.26
CA VAL A 70 8.36 -17.11 -5.55
C VAL A 70 8.62 -18.03 -4.37
N LEU A 71 7.60 -18.28 -3.54
CA LEU A 71 7.72 -19.18 -2.39
C LEU A 71 8.04 -20.62 -2.80
N GLY A 72 7.39 -21.12 -3.85
CA GLY A 72 7.64 -22.43 -4.44
C GLY A 72 9.06 -22.55 -4.99
N TRP A 73 9.51 -21.55 -5.76
CA TRP A 73 10.88 -21.50 -6.29
C TRP A 73 11.94 -21.48 -5.18
N LEU A 74 11.76 -20.63 -4.16
CA LEU A 74 12.66 -20.57 -3.01
C LEU A 74 12.72 -21.90 -2.26
N SER A 75 11.56 -22.55 -2.10
CA SER A 75 11.46 -23.86 -1.44
C SER A 75 12.16 -24.94 -2.27
N PHE A 76 11.98 -24.95 -3.58
CA PHE A 76 12.64 -25.87 -4.50
C PHE A 76 14.17 -25.71 -4.46
N GLU A 77 14.69 -24.48 -4.58
CA GLU A 77 16.13 -24.22 -4.53
C GLU A 77 16.75 -24.62 -3.18
N LYS A 78 16.03 -24.41 -2.07
CA LYS A 78 16.53 -24.72 -0.72
C LYS A 78 16.42 -26.20 -0.36
N LEU A 79 15.30 -26.85 -0.68
CA LEU A 79 14.99 -28.21 -0.22
C LEU A 79 15.50 -29.27 -1.20
N ILE A 80 15.30 -29.05 -2.50
CA ILE A 80 15.62 -30.04 -3.54
C ILE A 80 17.04 -29.83 -4.04
N ARG A 81 17.38 -28.59 -4.46
CA ARG A 81 18.73 -28.28 -4.97
C ARG A 81 19.76 -27.99 -3.89
N LYS A 82 19.33 -27.84 -2.63
CA LYS A 82 20.17 -27.52 -1.47
C LYS A 82 21.11 -26.32 -1.69
N LYS A 83 20.71 -25.36 -2.55
CA LYS A 83 21.52 -24.18 -2.85
C LYS A 83 21.37 -23.13 -1.76
N VAL A 84 22.51 -22.54 -1.37
CA VAL A 84 22.52 -21.37 -0.50
C VAL A 84 22.18 -20.14 -1.33
N ILE A 85 21.00 -19.58 -1.09
CA ILE A 85 20.54 -18.37 -1.77
C ILE A 85 21.29 -17.18 -1.19
N GLY A 86 22.01 -16.45 -2.04
CA GLY A 86 22.75 -15.25 -1.64
C GLY A 86 21.86 -14.17 -1.05
N GLU A 87 22.44 -13.29 -0.21
CA GLU A 87 21.69 -12.23 0.46
C GLU A 87 20.96 -11.27 -0.49
N LYS A 88 21.60 -10.93 -1.62
CA LYS A 88 21.00 -10.07 -2.65
C LYS A 88 19.75 -10.70 -3.26
N ALA A 89 19.82 -11.98 -3.62
CA ALA A 89 18.66 -12.72 -4.15
C ALA A 89 17.54 -12.81 -3.11
N ASN A 90 17.88 -13.12 -1.85
CA ASN A 90 16.91 -13.13 -0.75
C ASN A 90 16.21 -11.77 -0.57
N LEU A 91 16.94 -10.65 -0.71
CA LEU A 91 16.33 -9.33 -0.65
C LEU A 91 15.36 -9.10 -1.82
N ILE A 92 15.76 -9.46 -3.03
CA ILE A 92 14.93 -9.30 -4.25
C ILE A 92 13.62 -10.07 -4.07
N TRP A 93 13.69 -11.35 -3.71
CA TRP A 93 12.49 -12.18 -3.54
C TRP A 93 11.57 -11.67 -2.42
N ARG A 94 12.14 -11.22 -1.29
CA ARG A 94 11.34 -10.58 -0.22
C ARG A 94 10.66 -9.30 -0.70
N SER A 95 11.35 -8.50 -1.51
CA SER A 95 10.82 -7.25 -2.05
C SER A 95 9.67 -7.52 -3.02
N ILE A 96 9.78 -8.55 -3.86
CA ILE A 96 8.70 -9.00 -4.75
C ILE A 96 7.47 -9.43 -3.95
N ILE A 97 7.66 -10.28 -2.92
CA ILE A 97 6.55 -10.72 -2.06
C ILE A 97 5.85 -9.51 -1.41
N ILE A 98 6.62 -8.55 -0.90
CA ILE A 98 6.07 -7.34 -0.26
C ILE A 98 5.34 -6.46 -1.28
N ALA A 99 5.89 -6.27 -2.48
CA ALA A 99 5.23 -5.56 -3.57
C ALA A 99 3.87 -6.20 -3.93
N CYS A 100 3.83 -7.53 -4.07
CA CYS A 100 2.59 -8.25 -4.32
C CYS A 100 1.60 -8.16 -3.14
N ALA A 101 2.09 -8.15 -1.90
CA ALA A 101 1.23 -7.95 -0.73
C ALA A 101 0.58 -6.56 -0.74
N PHE A 102 1.29 -5.52 -1.20
CA PHE A 102 0.71 -4.19 -1.40
C PHE A 102 -0.43 -4.20 -2.43
N LEU A 103 -0.24 -4.88 -3.56
CA LEU A 103 -1.28 -5.03 -4.60
C LEU A 103 -2.53 -5.73 -4.08
N VAL A 104 -2.35 -6.82 -3.33
CA VAL A 104 -3.46 -7.57 -2.73
C VAL A 104 -4.21 -6.70 -1.72
N LEU A 105 -3.49 -6.04 -0.80
CA LEU A 105 -4.12 -5.19 0.21
C LEU A 105 -4.84 -4.00 -0.42
N HIS A 106 -4.28 -3.38 -1.46
CA HIS A 106 -4.97 -2.34 -2.22
C HIS A 106 -6.31 -2.84 -2.75
N SER A 107 -6.29 -3.97 -3.47
CA SER A 107 -7.49 -4.55 -4.07
C SER A 107 -8.55 -4.91 -3.01
N ILE A 108 -8.13 -5.38 -1.83
CA ILE A 108 -9.05 -5.67 -0.71
C ILE A 108 -9.63 -4.39 -0.09
N MET A 109 -8.82 -3.35 0.11
CA MET A 109 -9.30 -2.09 0.68
C MET A 109 -10.29 -1.38 -0.23
N ASP A 110 -10.17 -1.54 -1.55
CA ASP A 110 -11.06 -0.91 -2.53
C ASP A 110 -12.44 -1.58 -2.67
N LEU A 111 -12.64 -2.75 -2.06
CA LEU A 111 -13.91 -3.51 -2.12
C LEU A 111 -15.12 -2.76 -1.52
N ASN A 112 -14.90 -1.69 -0.75
CA ASN A 112 -15.92 -0.79 -0.18
C ASN A 112 -15.43 0.66 -0.39
N PRO A 113 -16.20 1.60 -0.98
CA PRO A 113 -17.65 1.55 -1.26
C PRO A 113 -18.07 1.04 -2.64
N GLY A 114 -17.16 0.47 -3.43
CA GLY A 114 -17.50 0.09 -4.80
C GLY A 114 -16.91 -1.25 -5.22
N PRO A 115 -17.47 -1.83 -6.29
CA PRO A 115 -17.11 -3.16 -6.74
C PRO A 115 -15.73 -3.15 -7.42
N VAL A 116 -15.01 -4.27 -7.33
CA VAL A 116 -13.64 -4.46 -7.83
C VAL A 116 -13.54 -5.79 -8.59
N LEU A 117 -12.81 -5.81 -9.70
CA LEU A 117 -12.59 -7.02 -10.51
C LEU A 117 -11.51 -7.95 -9.91
N LEU A 118 -11.88 -8.61 -8.81
CA LEU A 118 -10.93 -9.31 -7.94
C LEU A 118 -10.25 -10.55 -8.58
N PHE A 119 -10.98 -11.29 -9.42
CA PHE A 119 -10.55 -12.62 -9.90
C PHE A 119 -10.15 -12.65 -11.38
N TYR A 120 -9.88 -11.50 -12.00
CA TYR A 120 -9.36 -11.45 -13.36
C TYR A 120 -8.01 -12.18 -13.46
N PRO A 121 -7.80 -13.06 -14.46
CA PRO A 121 -8.59 -13.23 -15.70
C PRO A 121 -9.57 -14.40 -15.69
N PHE A 122 -9.78 -15.07 -14.55
CA PHE A 122 -10.63 -16.27 -14.47
C PHE A 122 -12.12 -15.94 -14.38
N ASP A 123 -12.44 -14.77 -13.83
CA ASP A 123 -13.80 -14.27 -13.75
C ASP A 123 -13.83 -12.77 -14.06
N ASN A 124 -14.85 -12.36 -14.80
CA ASN A 124 -15.07 -10.97 -15.22
C ASN A 124 -16.14 -10.28 -14.35
N ARG A 125 -16.69 -10.93 -13.33
CA ARG A 125 -17.59 -10.27 -12.37
C ARG A 125 -16.84 -9.32 -11.45
N MET A 126 -17.50 -8.24 -11.04
CA MET A 126 -16.96 -7.33 -10.03
C MET A 126 -17.56 -7.65 -8.66
N TYR A 127 -16.75 -7.51 -7.62
CA TYR A 127 -17.04 -7.94 -6.27
C TYR A 127 -17.02 -6.76 -5.32
N ARG A 128 -18.01 -6.69 -4.40
CA ARG A 128 -18.05 -5.68 -3.34
C ARG A 128 -18.38 -6.35 -2.01
N TRP A 129 -17.83 -5.79 -0.94
CA TRP A 129 -18.23 -6.10 0.42
C TRP A 129 -18.90 -4.89 1.07
N ASN A 130 -19.97 -5.11 1.82
CA ASN A 130 -20.60 -4.08 2.62
C ASN A 130 -20.47 -4.50 4.08
N VAL A 131 -19.71 -3.73 4.85
CA VAL A 131 -19.62 -3.88 6.30
C VAL A 131 -20.46 -2.77 6.90
N SER A 132 -21.59 -3.13 7.52
CA SER A 132 -22.42 -2.17 8.24
C SER A 132 -22.48 -2.50 9.71
N MET A 133 -22.34 -1.45 10.52
CA MET A 133 -22.50 -1.52 11.96
C MET A 133 -23.94 -1.14 12.27
N VAL A 134 -24.70 -2.04 12.89
CA VAL A 134 -26.05 -1.77 13.35
C VAL A 134 -25.96 -1.37 14.81
N TRP A 135 -26.36 -0.14 15.10
CA TRP A 135 -26.50 0.37 16.47
C TRP A 135 -27.93 0.23 16.92
N ASP A 136 -28.10 -0.24 18.14
CA ASP A 136 -29.40 -0.23 18.82
C ASP A 136 -29.40 0.96 19.78
N LEU A 137 -30.08 2.03 19.39
CA LEU A 137 -30.12 3.26 20.17
C LEU A 137 -30.91 3.11 21.48
N ASP A 138 -31.69 2.03 21.61
CA ASP A 138 -32.55 1.77 22.76
C ASP A 138 -31.91 0.84 23.81
N THR A 139 -30.71 0.31 23.55
CA THR A 139 -29.97 -0.53 24.50
C THR A 139 -28.65 0.11 24.93
N PHE A 140 -28.19 -0.21 26.14
CA PHE A 140 -26.91 0.27 26.67
C PHE A 140 -25.70 -0.26 25.88
N TYR A 141 -25.88 -1.26 25.03
CA TYR A 141 -24.84 -1.79 24.16
C TYR A 141 -24.66 -0.90 22.93
N PHE A 142 -23.46 -0.31 22.79
CA PHE A 142 -23.08 0.55 21.67
C PHE A 142 -23.09 -0.16 20.30
N LEU A 143 -23.16 -1.49 20.27
CA LEU A 143 -23.10 -2.32 19.06
C LEU A 143 -24.11 -3.45 19.14
N LYS A 144 -25.11 -3.44 18.24
CA LYS A 144 -26.11 -4.52 18.12
C LYS A 144 -25.60 -5.65 17.25
N GLU A 145 -25.11 -5.31 16.07
CA GLU A 145 -24.71 -6.28 15.05
C GLU A 145 -23.67 -5.65 14.13
N LEU A 146 -22.76 -6.48 13.61
CA LEU A 146 -21.87 -6.08 12.53
C LEU A 146 -22.16 -6.99 11.34
N LYS A 147 -22.83 -6.43 10.33
CA LYS A 147 -23.27 -7.14 9.13
C LYS A 147 -22.18 -7.12 8.08
N PHE A 148 -21.86 -8.30 7.57
CA PHE A 148 -20.93 -8.49 6.45
C PHE A 148 -21.70 -9.07 5.26
N ASN A 149 -21.87 -8.26 4.22
CA ASN A 149 -22.52 -8.70 2.98
C ASN A 149 -21.49 -8.75 1.86
N TRP A 150 -21.33 -9.92 1.25
CA TRP A 150 -20.53 -10.12 0.03
C TRP A 150 -21.46 -10.24 -1.17
N SER A 151 -21.23 -9.45 -2.22
CA SER A 151 -22.01 -9.55 -3.45
C SER A 151 -21.12 -9.46 -4.69
N SER A 152 -21.58 -10.08 -5.77
CA SER A 152 -20.99 -9.92 -7.09
C SER A 152 -22.02 -9.36 -8.06
N ILE A 153 -21.54 -8.51 -8.97
CA ILE A 153 -22.33 -7.89 -10.03
C ILE A 153 -21.65 -8.13 -11.38
N SER A 154 -22.39 -7.95 -12.48
CA SER A 154 -21.81 -8.10 -13.81
C SER A 154 -20.75 -7.01 -14.09
N PHE A 155 -19.78 -7.31 -14.95
CA PHE A 155 -18.77 -6.32 -15.38
C PHE A 155 -19.38 -5.03 -15.89
N LYS A 156 -20.39 -5.17 -16.76
CA LYS A 156 -21.12 -4.06 -17.36
C LYS A 156 -21.81 -3.22 -16.30
N GLU A 157 -22.55 -3.86 -15.39
CA GLU A 157 -23.21 -3.17 -14.28
C GLU A 157 -22.21 -2.46 -13.36
N GLY A 158 -21.02 -3.03 -13.12
CA GLY A 158 -20.00 -2.39 -12.30
C GLY A 158 -19.30 -1.21 -12.98
N ILE A 159 -19.07 -1.28 -14.30
CA ILE A 159 -18.54 -0.17 -15.09
C ILE A 159 -19.59 0.94 -15.27
N ASP A 160 -20.84 0.59 -15.52
CA ASP A 160 -21.94 1.55 -15.67
C ASP A 160 -22.23 2.26 -14.33
N ASN A 161 -21.96 1.60 -13.20
CA ASN A 161 -21.99 2.20 -11.85
C ASN A 161 -20.67 2.90 -11.44
N SER A 162 -19.65 2.96 -12.31
CA SER A 162 -18.41 3.67 -12.02
C SER A 162 -18.65 5.18 -12.02
N LEU A 163 -18.20 5.85 -10.95
CA LEU A 163 -18.31 7.30 -10.78
C LEU A 163 -17.83 8.13 -11.99
N PHE A 164 -16.93 7.58 -12.81
CA PHE A 164 -16.44 8.26 -14.01
C PHE A 164 -17.42 8.21 -15.19
N ASN A 165 -18.28 7.19 -15.24
CA ASN A 165 -19.24 6.95 -16.33
C ASN A 165 -20.68 7.42 -16.00
N LEU A 166 -20.94 7.74 -14.73
CA LEU A 166 -22.22 8.30 -14.32
C LEU A 166 -22.42 9.70 -14.92
N THR A 167 -23.62 9.95 -15.45
CA THR A 167 -24.09 11.30 -15.79
C THR A 167 -24.09 12.20 -14.55
N PRO A 168 -24.08 13.53 -14.69
CA PRO A 168 -24.22 14.43 -13.55
C PRO A 168 -25.42 14.09 -12.66
N GLN A 169 -26.57 13.78 -13.25
CA GLN A 169 -27.76 13.38 -12.48
C GLN A 169 -27.57 12.06 -11.72
N GLN A 170 -27.00 11.03 -12.36
CA GLN A 170 -26.74 9.77 -11.66
C GLN A 170 -25.68 9.90 -10.56
N LYS A 171 -24.72 10.83 -10.70
CA LYS A 171 -23.79 11.17 -9.62
C LYS A 171 -24.53 11.79 -8.44
N ILE A 172 -25.47 12.69 -8.70
CA ILE A 172 -26.32 13.31 -7.68
C ILE A 172 -27.17 12.25 -6.99
N ASP A 173 -27.78 11.35 -7.75
CA ASP A 173 -28.60 10.26 -7.22
C ASP A 173 -27.76 9.25 -6.41
N TYR A 174 -26.53 8.97 -6.84
CA TYR A 174 -25.59 8.08 -6.13
C TYR A 174 -25.07 8.67 -4.83
N PHE A 175 -24.68 9.95 -4.84
CA PHE A 175 -24.16 10.63 -3.64
C PHE A 175 -25.27 11.23 -2.76
N GLY A 176 -26.51 11.29 -3.26
CA GLY A 176 -27.63 11.96 -2.60
C GLY A 176 -27.49 13.48 -2.53
N THR A 177 -26.52 14.07 -3.23
CA THR A 177 -26.22 15.51 -3.15
C THR A 177 -25.61 16.04 -4.46
N GLN A 178 -25.88 17.33 -4.75
CA GLN A 178 -25.31 18.07 -5.88
C GLN A 178 -23.83 18.43 -5.73
N TYR A 179 -23.30 18.26 -4.52
CA TYR A 179 -21.95 18.60 -4.16
C TYR A 179 -21.23 17.37 -3.62
N ILE A 180 -19.94 17.23 -3.94
CA ILE A 180 -19.10 16.25 -3.25
C ILE A 180 -18.81 16.82 -1.88
N GLU A 181 -19.62 16.43 -0.89
CA GLU A 181 -19.35 16.74 0.51
C GLU A 181 -18.19 15.86 0.99
N LEU A 182 -17.00 16.45 1.08
CA LEU A 182 -15.91 15.83 1.81
C LEU A 182 -16.26 15.90 3.30
N PHE A 183 -16.77 14.79 3.83
CA PHE A 183 -17.09 14.70 5.23
C PHE A 183 -15.81 14.96 6.05
N ILE A 184 -15.84 16.03 6.85
CA ILE A 184 -14.75 16.36 7.79
C ILE A 184 -14.50 15.18 8.75
N SER A 185 -15.49 14.31 8.97
CA SER A 185 -15.34 13.08 9.78
C SER A 185 -14.42 12.03 9.14
N GLU A 186 -14.26 12.00 7.82
CA GLU A 186 -13.31 11.11 7.12
C GLU A 186 -11.88 11.68 7.14
N PHE A 187 -11.75 13.01 7.23
CA PHE A 187 -10.47 13.71 7.21
C PHE A 187 -9.48 13.24 8.29
N PRO A 188 -9.85 13.05 9.57
CA PRO A 188 -8.94 12.53 10.60
C PRO A 188 -8.30 11.21 10.23
N ILE A 189 -9.07 10.24 9.70
CA ILE A 189 -8.54 8.90 9.40
C ILE A 189 -7.55 8.99 8.24
N HIS A 190 -7.90 9.72 7.17
CA HIS A 190 -7.02 9.92 6.03
C HIS A 190 -5.74 10.67 6.40
N PHE A 191 -5.88 11.78 7.14
CA PHE A 191 -4.77 12.61 7.58
C PHE A 191 -3.84 11.87 8.55
N LEU A 192 -4.38 11.23 9.59
CA LEU A 192 -3.59 10.51 10.58
C LEU A 192 -2.87 9.30 9.95
N SER A 193 -3.54 8.57 9.06
CA SER A 193 -2.91 7.45 8.35
C SER A 193 -1.73 7.93 7.50
N PHE A 194 -1.95 8.98 6.70
CA PHE A 194 -0.92 9.54 5.84
C PHE A 194 0.24 10.16 6.64
N LEU A 195 -0.05 10.89 7.71
CA LEU A 195 0.96 11.47 8.59
C LEU A 195 1.80 10.37 9.26
N THR A 196 1.15 9.32 9.75
CA THR A 196 1.81 8.16 10.35
C THR A 196 2.74 7.49 9.34
N TRP A 197 2.27 7.23 8.13
CA TRP A 197 3.10 6.67 7.06
C TRP A 197 4.31 7.58 6.75
N THR A 198 4.07 8.88 6.59
CA THR A 198 5.09 9.89 6.25
C THR A 198 6.20 9.96 7.30
N ILE A 199 5.84 9.98 8.58
CA ILE A 199 6.79 10.01 9.69
C ILE A 199 7.56 8.68 9.77
N LEU A 200 6.86 7.55 9.70
CA LEU A 200 7.47 6.23 9.91
C LEU A 200 8.42 5.81 8.79
N PHE A 201 8.11 6.12 7.53
CA PHE A 201 8.89 5.61 6.39
C PHE A 201 9.59 6.70 5.57
N PRO A 202 8.92 7.58 4.79
CA PRO A 202 9.62 8.57 3.95
C PRO A 202 10.60 9.48 4.72
N VAL A 203 10.14 10.13 5.79
CA VAL A 203 10.98 11.07 6.57
C VAL A 203 12.18 10.33 7.16
N ASN A 204 11.94 9.19 7.82
CA ASN A 204 13.01 8.37 8.38
C ASN A 204 13.99 7.86 7.31
N SER A 205 13.50 7.51 6.13
CA SER A 205 14.34 7.09 4.99
C SER A 205 15.28 8.22 4.55
N VAL A 206 14.76 9.44 4.40
CA VAL A 206 15.56 10.62 4.06
C VAL A 206 16.59 10.91 5.15
N VAL A 207 16.19 10.91 6.42
CA VAL A 207 17.10 11.14 7.55
C VAL A 207 18.23 10.09 7.57
N LEU A 208 17.93 8.81 7.34
CA LEU A 208 18.94 7.75 7.28
C LEU A 208 19.89 7.92 6.08
N LEU A 209 19.40 8.38 4.93
CA LEU A 209 20.24 8.68 3.77
C LEU A 209 21.15 9.88 4.03
N LEU A 210 20.64 10.94 4.63
CA LEU A 210 21.40 12.14 4.99
C LEU A 210 22.49 11.82 6.02
N ARG A 211 22.18 11.05 7.07
CA ARG A 211 23.18 10.60 8.07
C ARG A 211 24.31 9.79 7.45
N LYS A 212 24.05 8.96 6.43
CA LYS A 212 25.10 8.20 5.73
C LYS A 212 26.00 9.08 4.87
N ARG A 213 25.47 10.17 4.31
CA ARG A 213 26.22 11.14 3.49
C ARG A 213 27.00 12.13 4.35
N GLN A 214 26.42 12.54 5.48
CA GLN A 214 27.09 13.31 6.52
C GLN A 214 27.94 12.35 7.37
N LYS A 215 29.04 11.85 6.82
CA LYS A 215 30.15 11.39 7.67
C LYS A 215 30.87 12.66 8.16
N PRO A 216 30.65 13.14 9.39
CA PRO A 216 31.33 14.33 9.91
C PRO A 216 32.86 14.17 9.78
N GLU A 217 33.37 12.95 9.92
CA GLU A 217 34.79 12.63 9.71
C GLU A 217 35.34 13.03 8.34
N ASN A 218 34.56 12.93 7.26
CA ASN A 218 35.00 13.34 5.92
C ASN A 218 34.97 14.86 5.74
N PHE A 219 34.02 15.53 6.41
CA PHE A 219 33.97 17.00 6.48
C PHE A 219 35.15 17.54 7.31
N PHE A 220 35.37 16.99 8.51
CA PHE A 220 36.50 17.35 9.38
C PHE A 220 37.86 16.96 8.79
N LYS A 221 37.99 15.82 8.08
CA LYS A 221 39.22 15.49 7.32
C LYS A 221 39.49 16.45 6.17
N LYS A 222 38.44 16.90 5.47
CA LYS A 222 38.58 17.95 4.45
C LYS A 222 38.99 19.28 5.08
N LEU A 223 38.37 19.67 6.19
CA LEU A 223 38.72 20.87 6.97
C LEU A 223 40.16 20.82 7.51
N LEU A 224 40.62 19.65 7.98
CA LEU A 224 42.00 19.44 8.43
C LEU A 224 43.01 19.57 7.29
N LYS A 225 42.65 19.19 6.05
CA LYS A 225 43.49 19.46 4.86
C LYS A 225 43.62 20.95 4.52
N PHE A 226 42.68 21.78 4.95
CA PHE A 226 42.74 23.25 4.81
C PHE A 226 43.33 23.94 6.04
N ARG A 227 43.72 23.19 7.08
CA ARG A 227 44.45 23.74 8.22
C ARG A 227 45.90 23.97 7.77
N ASN A 228 46.17 25.22 7.40
CA ASN A 228 47.45 25.71 6.89
C ASN A 228 48.64 25.18 7.71
N PRO A 229 49.69 24.58 7.09
CA PRO A 229 50.92 24.23 7.78
C PRO A 229 51.73 25.46 8.26
N MET A 230 51.34 26.68 7.89
CA MET A 230 52.05 27.91 8.26
C MET A 230 51.73 28.46 9.67
N ILE A 231 50.88 27.81 10.48
CA ILE A 231 50.50 28.31 11.82
C ILE A 231 51.09 27.45 12.97
N VAL A 232 51.90 26.42 12.67
CA VAL A 232 52.54 25.57 13.71
C VAL A 232 54.03 25.86 13.88
N GLY A 233 54.53 26.94 13.28
CA GLY A 233 55.91 27.42 13.44
C GLY A 233 55.93 28.90 13.82
N GLY A 234 55.55 29.20 15.06
CA GLY A 234 55.67 30.51 15.69
C GLY A 234 55.89 30.31 17.18
#